data_AF-A0A0S8FGA9-F1
#
_entry.id   AF-A0A0S8FGA9-F1
#
_cell.length_a   1.000
_cell.length_b   1.000
_cell.length_c   1.000
_cell.angle_alpha   90.00
_cell.angle_beta   90.00
_cell.angle_gamma   90.00
#
_symmetry.space_group_name_H-M   'P 1'
#
loop_
_entity.id
_entity.type
_entity.pdbx_description
1 polymer ?
#
loop_
_entity_poly.entity_id
_entity_poly.type
_entity_poly.pdbx_seq_one_letter_code
_entity_poly.pdbx_strand_id
1 'polypeptide(L)'
;MDLVKVQRAQGAMLPRRFDAHLRSSGLLPEGAAITIALSGGLDSAVLLDLLAALHERWNWALSAAHFDHRMRADSESDADQVKALCERMGVPCRVGRSPVAPR
;
A
#
# COMPACT_ATOMS: atom_id res chain seq x y z
N MET A 1 -10.74 31.71 14.08
CA MET A 1 -11.46 30.46 14.39
C MET A 1 -11.33 29.56 13.16
N ASP A 2 -10.53 28.51 13.31
CA ASP A 2 -9.78 27.86 12.23
C ASP A 2 -10.65 27.03 11.26
N LEU A 3 -10.81 27.53 10.04
CA LEU A 3 -11.25 26.75 8.87
C LEU A 3 -10.32 25.58 8.53
N VAL A 4 -9.10 25.54 9.11
CA VAL A 4 -8.10 24.47 8.93
C VAL A 4 -8.40 23.22 9.78
N LYS A 5 -9.25 23.30 10.83
CA LYS A 5 -9.55 22.13 11.69
C LYS A 5 -10.55 21.15 11.08
N VAL A 6 -11.44 21.62 10.19
CA VAL A 6 -12.50 20.78 9.60
C VAL A 6 -11.95 19.77 8.59
N GLN A 7 -10.87 20.09 7.87
CA GLN A 7 -10.22 19.15 6.95
C GLN A 7 -9.40 18.05 7.65
N ARG A 8 -8.96 18.25 8.89
CA ARG A 8 -8.24 17.21 9.65
C ARG A 8 -9.14 16.14 10.26
N ALA A 9 -10.42 16.45 10.49
CA ALA A 9 -11.38 15.51 11.06
C ALA A 9 -11.81 14.42 10.07
N GLN A 10 -11.88 14.72 8.77
CA GLN A 10 -12.29 13.76 7.74
C GLN A 10 -11.20 12.72 7.40
N GLY A 11 -9.93 13.12 7.45
CA GLY A 11 -8.79 12.21 7.24
C GLY A 11 -8.58 11.18 8.36
N ALA A 12 -9.06 11.47 9.58
CA ALA A 12 -8.93 10.56 10.72
C ALA A 12 -9.85 9.32 10.64
N MET A 13 -10.83 9.32 9.73
CA MET A 13 -11.85 8.27 9.68
C MET A 13 -11.37 7.02 8.93
N LEU A 14 -10.55 7.15 7.89
CA LEU A 14 -10.11 6.00 7.10
C LEU A 14 -9.19 5.05 7.90
N PRO A 15 -8.09 5.49 8.56
CA PRO A 15 -7.25 4.59 9.34
C PRO A 15 -8.01 3.90 10.49
N ARG A 16 -8.92 4.63 11.15
CA ARG A 16 -9.76 4.08 12.23
C ARG A 16 -10.73 3.03 11.71
N ARG A 17 -11.44 3.30 10.60
CA ARG A 17 -12.37 2.35 9.98
C ARG A 17 -11.64 1.11 9.45
N PHE A 18 -10.44 1.30 8.90
CA PHE A 18 -9.61 0.22 8.41
C PHE A 18 -9.19 -0.72 9.54
N ASP A 19 -8.61 -0.19 10.64
CA ASP A 19 -8.25 -1.00 11.81
C ASP A 19 -9.46 -1.71 12.42
N ALA A 20 -10.59 -1.01 12.57
CA ALA A 20 -11.82 -1.61 13.09
C ALA A 20 -12.34 -2.75 12.19
N HIS A 21 -12.25 -2.58 10.86
CA HIS A 21 -12.63 -3.60 9.91
C HIS A 21 -11.71 -4.82 9.97
N LEU A 22 -10.39 -4.63 10.09
CA LEU A 22 -9.46 -5.74 10.23
C LEU A 22 -9.70 -6.53 11.53
N ARG A 23 -9.98 -5.83 12.64
CA ARG A 23 -10.35 -6.47 13.92
C ARG A 23 -11.64 -7.28 13.83
N SER A 24 -12.67 -6.75 13.20
CA SER A 24 -13.98 -7.42 13.16
C SER A 24 -14.04 -8.55 12.12
N SER A 25 -13.29 -8.44 11.02
CA SER A 25 -13.26 -9.44 9.96
C SER A 25 -12.30 -10.60 10.24
N GLY A 26 -11.23 -10.36 11.01
CA GLY A 26 -10.14 -11.34 11.17
C GLY A 26 -9.38 -11.63 9.88
N LEU A 27 -9.53 -10.79 8.84
CA LEU A 27 -8.97 -11.01 7.51
C LEU A 27 -7.45 -11.15 7.52
N LEU A 28 -6.79 -10.38 8.40
CA LEU A 28 -5.34 -10.36 8.58
C LEU A 28 -5.03 -10.72 10.03
N PRO A 29 -4.55 -11.96 10.30
CA PRO A 29 -4.17 -12.38 11.64
C PRO A 29 -3.04 -11.52 12.21
N GLU A 30 -3.01 -11.35 13.53
CA GLU A 30 -1.84 -10.80 14.23
C GLU A 30 -0.61 -11.69 13.99
N GLY A 31 0.58 -11.09 13.84
CA GLY A 31 1.81 -11.84 13.55
C GLY A 31 1.96 -12.32 12.10
N ALA A 32 1.00 -12.01 11.21
CA ALA A 32 1.04 -12.47 9.83
C ALA A 32 2.17 -11.83 8.99
N ALA A 33 2.67 -12.58 8.02
CA ALA A 33 3.46 -12.05 6.92
C ALA A 33 2.53 -11.65 5.76
N ILE A 34 2.58 -10.39 5.34
CA ILE A 34 1.64 -9.80 4.38
C ILE A 34 2.44 -9.32 3.16
N THR A 35 2.04 -9.77 1.97
CA THR A 35 2.52 -9.22 0.70
C THR A 35 1.46 -8.31 0.09
N ILE A 36 1.75 -7.03 -0.04
CA ILE A 36 0.88 -6.04 -0.66
C ILE A 36 1.09 -6.07 -2.18
N ALA A 37 0.02 -6.29 -2.94
CA ALA A 37 0.03 -6.09 -4.39
C ALA A 37 -0.01 -4.59 -4.71
N LEU A 38 1.10 -4.02 -5.17
CA LEU A 38 1.23 -2.61 -5.53
C LEU A 38 1.11 -2.43 -7.04
N SER A 39 0.03 -1.80 -7.48
CA SER A 39 -0.19 -1.50 -8.90
C SER A 39 0.50 -0.20 -9.36
N GLY A 40 0.89 0.66 -8.42
CA GLY A 40 1.34 2.04 -8.68
C GLY A 40 0.20 3.07 -8.61
N GLY A 41 -1.06 2.63 -8.51
CA GLY A 41 -2.20 3.51 -8.32
C GLY A 41 -2.39 3.96 -6.86
N LEU A 42 -3.14 5.05 -6.69
CA LEU A 42 -3.45 5.68 -5.39
C LEU A 42 -3.99 4.68 -4.36
N ASP A 43 -4.94 3.82 -4.74
CA ASP A 43 -5.57 2.88 -3.81
C ASP A 43 -4.55 1.91 -3.20
N SER A 44 -3.66 1.37 -4.02
CA SER A 44 -2.61 0.45 -3.56
C SER A 44 -1.55 1.16 -2.69
N ALA A 45 -1.25 2.42 -2.99
CA ALA A 45 -0.35 3.24 -2.19
C ALA A 45 -0.96 3.59 -0.82
N VAL A 46 -2.25 3.92 -0.78
CA VAL A 46 -2.99 4.16 0.48
C VAL A 46 -3.10 2.87 1.30
N LEU A 47 -3.33 1.72 0.67
CA LEU A 47 -3.34 0.44 1.36
C LEU A 47 -1.97 0.14 2.02
N LEU A 48 -0.87 0.40 1.31
CA LEU A 48 0.48 0.29 1.87
C LEU A 48 0.68 1.23 3.05
N ASP A 49 0.28 2.50 2.92
CA ASP A 49 0.35 3.50 3.99
C ASP A 49 -0.41 3.06 5.25
N LEU A 50 -1.65 2.59 5.08
CA LEU A 50 -2.48 2.10 6.17
C LEU A 50 -1.88 0.86 6.83
N LEU A 51 -1.37 -0.12 6.07
CA LEU A 51 -0.77 -1.32 6.64
C LEU A 51 0.56 -1.01 7.33
N ALA A 52 1.39 -0.15 6.75
CA ALA A 52 2.66 0.27 7.34
C ALA A 52 2.44 1.01 8.67
N ALA A 53 1.44 1.90 8.75
CA ALA A 53 1.10 2.58 9.99
C ALA A 53 0.62 1.64 11.12
N LEU A 54 0.24 0.41 10.78
CA LEU A 54 -0.33 -0.57 11.70
C LEU A 54 0.60 -1.76 12.00
N HIS A 55 1.66 -1.96 11.20
CA HIS A 55 2.40 -3.21 11.23
C HIS A 55 3.04 -3.52 12.59
N GLU A 56 3.58 -2.52 13.29
CA GLU A 56 4.21 -2.74 14.60
C GLU A 56 3.19 -3.19 15.64
N ARG A 57 2.02 -2.54 15.65
CA ARG A 57 0.94 -2.84 16.59
C ARG A 57 0.35 -4.24 16.39
N TRP A 58 0.32 -4.70 15.15
CA TRP A 58 -0.21 -6.02 14.78
C TRP A 58 0.89 -7.08 14.61
N ASN A 59 2.14 -6.72 14.90
CA ASN A 59 3.32 -7.58 14.71
C ASN A 59 3.41 -8.17 13.28
N TRP A 60 3.04 -7.40 12.25
CA TRP A 60 3.09 -7.87 10.87
C TRP A 60 4.48 -7.73 10.26
N ALA A 61 4.86 -8.72 9.47
CA ALA A 61 5.98 -8.63 8.54
C ALA A 61 5.44 -8.21 7.16
N LEU A 62 5.73 -6.97 6.75
CA LEU A 62 5.26 -6.45 5.47
C LEU A 62 6.27 -6.65 4.34
N SER A 63 5.76 -6.91 3.15
CA SER A 63 6.48 -6.87 1.88
C SER A 63 5.55 -6.38 0.78
N ALA A 64 6.10 -5.93 -0.34
CA ALA A 64 5.35 -5.47 -1.50
C ALA A 64 5.75 -6.23 -2.77
N ALA A 65 4.78 -6.39 -3.67
CA ALA A 65 4.98 -6.95 -4.99
C ALA A 65 4.36 -6.04 -6.05
N HIS A 66 5.18 -5.58 -7.01
CA HIS A 66 4.73 -4.90 -8.21
C HIS A 66 4.91 -5.81 -9.42
N PHE A 67 3.97 -5.76 -10.36
CA PHE A 67 4.09 -6.46 -11.63
C PHE A 67 3.82 -5.51 -12.80
N ASP A 68 4.86 -5.23 -13.57
CA ASP A 68 4.78 -4.41 -14.78
C ASP A 68 4.22 -5.25 -15.95
N HIS A 69 2.96 -5.01 -16.29
CA HIS A 69 2.28 -5.67 -17.40
C HIS A 69 2.67 -5.14 -18.78
N ARG A 70 3.44 -4.04 -18.89
CA ARG A 70 3.83 -3.42 -20.18
C ARG A 70 2.66 -2.96 -21.05
N MET A 71 1.58 -2.50 -20.42
CA MET A 71 0.39 -1.97 -21.12
C MET A 71 0.65 -0.63 -21.81
N ARG A 72 1.67 0.12 -21.35
CA ARG A 72 2.07 1.43 -21.89
C ARG A 72 3.59 1.44 -22.12
N ALA A 73 4.05 2.30 -23.03
CA ALA A 73 5.48 2.41 -23.34
C ALA A 73 6.32 2.93 -22.16
N ASP A 74 5.70 3.68 -21.26
CA ASP A 74 6.30 4.32 -20.08
C ASP A 74 6.04 3.55 -18.77
N SER A 75 5.58 2.29 -18.83
CA SER A 75 5.25 1.49 -17.64
C SER A 75 6.44 1.21 -16.72
N GLU A 76 7.67 1.39 -17.20
CA GLU A 76 8.88 1.34 -16.38
C GLU A 76 8.93 2.46 -15.32
N SER A 77 8.40 3.64 -15.63
CA SER A 77 8.30 4.75 -14.68
C SER A 77 7.41 4.40 -13.49
N ASP A 78 6.32 3.64 -13.72
CA ASP A 78 5.43 3.16 -12.66
C ASP A 78 6.20 2.24 -11.70
N ALA A 79 7.05 1.34 -12.22
CA ALA A 79 7.86 0.44 -11.41
C ALA A 79 8.90 1.18 -10.56
N ASP A 80 9.56 2.20 -11.11
CA ASP A 80 10.52 3.03 -10.38
C ASP A 80 9.85 3.82 -9.25
N GLN A 81 8.67 4.39 -9.52
CA GLN A 81 7.88 5.10 -8.51
C GLN A 81 7.44 4.18 -7.37
N VAL A 82 6.98 2.96 -7.68
CA VAL A 82 6.59 1.97 -6.67
C VAL A 82 7.79 1.57 -5.81
N LYS A 83 8.96 1.33 -6.43
CA LYS A 83 10.18 0.99 -5.70
C LYS A 83 10.59 2.12 -4.75
N ALA A 84 10.62 3.36 -5.23
CA ALA A 84 10.96 4.53 -4.42
C ALA A 84 9.96 4.75 -3.27
N LEU A 85 8.67 4.49 -3.48
CA LEU A 85 7.67 4.54 -2.42
C LEU A 85 7.96 3.49 -1.34
N CYS A 86 8.22 2.25 -1.72
CA CYS A 86 8.51 1.17 -0.78
C CYS A 86 9.79 1.42 0.03
N GLU A 87 10.84 1.92 -0.62
CA GLU A 87 12.10 2.29 0.03
C GLU A 87 11.88 3.38 1.09
N ARG A 88 11.12 4.44 0.76
CA ARG A 88 10.77 5.51 1.71
C ARG A 88 9.99 5.00 2.92
N MET A 89 9.22 3.94 2.74
CA MET A 89 8.40 3.34 3.79
C MET A 89 9.10 2.19 4.54
N GLY A 90 10.32 1.84 4.16
CA GLY A 90 11.06 0.72 4.76
C GLY A 90 10.45 -0.65 4.47
N VAL A 91 9.64 -0.79 3.41
CA VAL A 91 8.97 -2.06 3.06
C VAL A 91 9.73 -2.75 1.92
N PRO A 92 10.22 -3.99 2.09
CA PRO A 92 10.86 -4.73 1.01
C PRO A 92 9.93 -4.90 -0.21
N CYS A 93 10.41 -4.57 -1.40
CA CYS A 93 9.62 -4.64 -2.63
C CYS A 93 10.26 -5.58 -3.65
N ARG A 94 9.46 -6.50 -4.21
CA ARG A 94 9.82 -7.30 -5.37
C ARG A 94 9.08 -6.78 -6.60
N VAL A 95 9.84 -6.51 -7.66
CA VAL A 95 9.28 -6.12 -8.96
C VAL A 95 9.43 -7.27 -9.94
N GLY A 96 8.31 -7.68 -10.53
CA GLY A 96 8.26 -8.55 -11.70
C GLY A 96 7.85 -7.75 -12.94
N ARG A 97 8.13 -8.30 -14.12
CA ARG A 97 7.77 -7.69 -15.40
C ARG A 97 7.35 -8.78 -16.38
N SER A 98 6.31 -8.51 -17.17
CA SER A 98 5.90 -9.38 -18.27
C SER A 98 6.95 -9.37 -19.39
N PRO A 99 7.29 -10.51 -20.01
CA PRO A 99 8.20 -10.52 -21.16
C PRO A 99 7.61 -9.84 -22.40
N VAL A 100 6.27 -9.77 -22.50
CA VAL A 100 5.54 -9.19 -23.64
C VAL A 100 4.34 -8.38 -23.16
N ALA A 101 3.92 -7.39 -23.95
CA ALA A 101 2.67 -6.67 -23.67
C ALA A 101 1.46 -7.60 -23.86
N PRO A 102 0.36 -7.40 -23.10
CA PRO A 102 -0.89 -8.12 -23.31
C PRO A 102 -1.42 -7.86 -24.74
N ARG A 103 -2.06 -8.88 -25.31
CA ARG A 103 -2.69 -8.83 -26.64
C ARG A 103 -4.03 -8.14 -26.61
#